data_AF-A0A2S6SV90-F1
#
_entry.id   AF-A0A2S6SV90-F1
#
_cell.length_a   1.000
_cell.length_b   1.000
_cell.length_c   1.000
_cell.angle_alpha   90.00
_cell.angle_beta   90.00
_cell.angle_gamma   90.00
#
_symmetry.space_group_name_H-M   'P 1'
#
loop_
_entity.id
_entity.type
_entity.pdbx_description
1 polymer ?
#
loop_
_entity_poly.entity_id
_entity_poly.type
_entity_poly.pdbx_seq_one_letter_code
_entity_poly.pdbx_strand_id
1 'polypeptide(L)'
;MKANNSNSKVFNFGCRLNAYESEVIKSILTKNNLNNTLVVNTCAVTNEAERQAQQTIRKLIKEYPNKKIVVTGCAAQICPEKYLAIEGVNSVIGNIEKLKNESWSNIEKKDVKNVSNIMNSNELNKNIVEKFDGKARAYVEIQQGCNHRCTFCIIPYGRGNNRSIPFGLIVERIKKLVSNGYKEIVLTGVDITDYGIDLPGKPRLTDIIKRLLKLIPELNQLRLSSIDCAELNEDFFELVKSEERLMPHFHISLQSGDDMILKRMKRRHNRKQSIEFCQKLKKIRPNILLGADLIAGFPTETNIMFNNTCTLVKECDLTYLHVFPYSSRYSTPASRMPQVPDFQKKLRAKKLRSLGEEQLHFHLKSSIGKQKTILIEKSFENYSIGKTQEFSSIKVNEKLIEGKLYKLLVKSIDSNFLIV
;
A
#
# COMPACT_ATOMS: atom_id res chain seq x y z
N MET A 1 -38.34 13.08 2.93
CA MET A 1 -37.23 13.92 3.42
C MET A 1 -36.03 13.04 3.71
N LYS A 2 -35.04 12.98 2.81
CA LYS A 2 -33.80 12.23 3.05
C LYS A 2 -32.95 13.00 4.04
N ALA A 3 -32.47 12.32 5.08
CA ALA A 3 -31.70 12.89 6.19
C ALA A 3 -30.65 13.90 5.71
N ASN A 4 -30.65 15.09 6.33
CA ASN A 4 -29.56 16.07 6.27
C ASN A 4 -28.27 15.40 6.76
N ASN A 5 -27.54 14.77 5.83
CA ASN A 5 -26.30 14.08 6.14
C ASN A 5 -25.17 15.11 6.02
N SER A 6 -25.13 16.06 6.95
CA SER A 6 -24.24 17.23 6.98
C SER A 6 -22.76 16.92 7.27
N ASN A 7 -22.28 15.73 6.89
CA ASN A 7 -20.89 15.33 7.13
C ASN A 7 -20.09 15.22 5.84
N SER A 8 -18.87 15.74 5.90
CA SER A 8 -17.85 15.54 4.88
C SER A 8 -17.44 14.07 4.84
N LYS A 9 -17.03 13.58 3.67
CA LYS A 9 -16.57 12.18 3.55
C LYS A 9 -15.45 12.04 2.52
N VAL A 10 -14.44 11.28 2.89
CA VAL A 10 -13.31 10.95 2.01
C VAL A 10 -13.47 9.50 1.53
N PHE A 11 -13.56 9.33 0.21
CA PHE A 11 -13.58 8.04 -0.47
C PHE A 11 -12.16 7.74 -0.95
N ASN A 12 -11.54 6.77 -0.30
CA ASN A 12 -10.17 6.37 -0.57
C ASN A 12 -10.11 5.21 -1.57
N PHE A 13 -9.37 5.40 -2.67
CA PHE A 13 -9.04 4.34 -3.62
C PHE A 13 -7.52 4.10 -3.60
N GLY A 14 -7.09 2.86 -3.78
CA GLY A 14 -5.68 2.54 -3.98
C GLY A 14 -4.93 2.06 -2.74
N CYS A 15 -3.77 2.66 -2.47
CA CYS A 15 -2.74 2.08 -1.60
C CYS A 15 -2.80 2.56 -0.14
N ARG A 16 -1.94 1.96 0.70
CA ARG A 16 -1.76 2.32 2.13
C ARG A 16 -1.36 3.80 2.30
N LEU A 17 -0.58 4.34 1.37
CA LEU A 17 -0.18 5.74 1.32
C LEU A 17 -1.39 6.67 1.08
N ASN A 18 -2.26 6.33 0.11
CA ASN A 18 -3.53 7.07 -0.06
C ASN A 18 -4.39 7.02 1.20
N ALA A 19 -4.38 5.91 1.94
CA ALA A 19 -5.11 5.80 3.19
C ALA A 19 -4.56 6.71 4.30
N TYR A 20 -3.24 6.87 4.39
CA TYR A 20 -2.58 7.85 5.27
C TYR A 20 -2.99 9.28 4.90
N GLU A 21 -2.82 9.64 3.62
CA GLU A 21 -3.17 10.96 3.09
C GLU A 21 -4.67 11.26 3.26
N SER A 22 -5.54 10.25 3.22
CA SER A 22 -6.97 10.43 3.44
C SER A 22 -7.31 10.84 4.88
N GLU A 23 -6.58 10.35 5.89
CA GLU A 23 -6.78 10.81 7.27
C GLU A 23 -6.29 12.26 7.44
N VAL A 24 -5.21 12.64 6.76
CA VAL A 24 -4.77 14.05 6.71
C VAL A 24 -5.86 14.93 6.11
N ILE A 25 -6.44 14.52 4.98
CA ILE A 25 -7.53 15.25 4.32
C ILE A 25 -8.74 15.39 5.26
N LYS A 26 -9.16 14.32 5.94
CA LYS A 26 -10.27 14.40 6.91
C LYS A 26 -9.99 15.42 8.01
N SER A 27 -8.77 15.44 8.55
CA SER A 27 -8.36 16.41 9.57
C SER A 27 -8.46 17.84 9.03
N ILE A 28 -7.97 18.09 7.81
CA ILE A 28 -8.08 19.40 7.15
C ILE A 28 -9.55 19.81 6.93
N LEU A 29 -10.39 18.90 6.42
CA LEU A 29 -11.82 19.19 6.22
C LEU A 29 -12.52 19.56 7.53
N THR A 30 -12.21 18.84 8.61
CA THR A 30 -12.77 19.10 9.94
C THR A 30 -12.30 20.44 10.49
N LYS A 31 -10.99 20.72 10.41
CA LYS A 31 -10.39 21.98 10.89
C LYS A 31 -10.95 23.22 10.18
N ASN A 32 -11.26 23.10 8.88
CA ASN A 32 -11.83 24.20 8.09
C ASN A 32 -13.37 24.19 8.04
N ASN A 33 -14.06 23.35 8.84
CA ASN A 33 -15.52 23.24 8.86
C ASN A 33 -16.15 22.97 7.48
N LEU A 34 -15.46 22.20 6.63
CA LEU A 34 -15.88 21.88 5.26
C LEU A 34 -16.88 20.70 5.22
N ASN A 35 -17.98 20.85 5.94
CA ASN A 35 -18.95 19.79 6.24
C ASN A 35 -19.80 19.35 5.02
N ASN A 36 -19.85 20.18 3.97
CA ASN A 36 -20.61 19.92 2.75
C ASN A 36 -19.74 19.38 1.59
N THR A 37 -18.60 18.75 1.90
CA THR A 37 -17.60 18.32 0.90
C THR A 37 -17.40 16.81 0.88
N LEU A 38 -17.48 16.22 -0.32
CA LEU A 38 -17.11 14.83 -0.61
C LEU A 38 -15.81 14.82 -1.39
N VAL A 39 -14.83 14.05 -0.91
CA VAL A 39 -13.51 13.94 -1.55
C VAL A 39 -13.32 12.55 -2.12
N VAL A 40 -12.92 12.44 -3.38
CA VAL A 40 -12.51 11.19 -4.01
C VAL A 40 -10.99 11.20 -4.21
N ASN A 41 -10.27 10.43 -3.37
CA ASN A 41 -8.82 10.28 -3.46
C ASN A 41 -8.48 9.10 -4.38
N THR A 42 -8.14 9.41 -5.62
CA THR A 42 -7.98 8.48 -6.74
C THR A 42 -6.64 7.74 -6.72
N CYS A 43 -6.60 6.61 -7.43
CA CYS A 43 -5.40 5.80 -7.63
C CYS A 43 -5.13 5.59 -9.12
N ALA A 44 -3.85 5.64 -9.52
CA ALA A 44 -3.41 5.46 -10.90
C ALA A 44 -2.61 4.16 -11.12
N VAL A 45 -2.60 3.23 -10.16
CA VAL A 45 -1.84 1.97 -10.30
C VAL A 45 -2.44 1.09 -11.40
N THR A 46 -3.76 0.91 -11.42
CA THR A 46 -4.47 0.09 -12.42
C THR A 46 -5.62 0.85 -13.09
N ASN A 47 -5.92 0.52 -14.36
CA ASN A 47 -7.08 1.07 -15.08
C ASN A 47 -8.39 0.81 -14.30
N GLU A 48 -8.47 -0.33 -13.60
CA GLU A 48 -9.63 -0.70 -12.80
C GLU A 48 -9.84 0.23 -11.60
N ALA A 49 -8.76 0.61 -10.90
CA ALA A 49 -8.86 1.55 -9.78
C ALA A 49 -9.36 2.93 -10.23
N GLU A 50 -8.90 3.40 -11.40
CA GLU A 50 -9.42 4.65 -12.00
C GLU A 50 -10.88 4.53 -12.42
N ARG A 51 -11.28 3.39 -12.99
CA ARG A 51 -12.66 3.12 -13.39
C ARG A 51 -13.60 3.17 -12.17
N GLN A 52 -13.23 2.51 -11.08
CA GLN A 52 -14.00 2.51 -9.83
C GLN A 52 -14.11 3.91 -9.22
N ALA A 53 -13.04 4.69 -9.25
CA ALA A 53 -13.07 6.07 -8.79
C ALA A 53 -14.04 6.94 -9.62
N GLN A 54 -14.00 6.84 -10.96
CA GLN A 54 -14.93 7.58 -11.83
C GLN A 54 -16.38 7.16 -11.64
N GLN A 55 -16.64 5.86 -11.51
CA GLN A 55 -18.00 5.35 -11.22
C GLN A 55 -18.50 5.91 -9.89
N THR A 56 -17.63 5.97 -8.88
CA THR A 56 -17.97 6.54 -7.57
C THR A 56 -18.25 8.04 -7.69
N ILE A 57 -17.43 8.81 -8.42
CA ILE A 57 -17.68 10.24 -8.66
C ILE A 57 -19.08 10.46 -9.25
N ARG A 58 -19.41 9.77 -10.35
CA ARG A 58 -20.74 9.89 -11.00
C ARG A 58 -21.89 9.50 -10.06
N LYS A 59 -21.69 8.43 -9.27
CA LYS A 59 -22.67 8.02 -8.26
C LYS A 59 -22.89 9.10 -7.21
N LEU A 60 -21.81 9.71 -6.69
CA LEU A 60 -21.90 10.76 -5.67
C LEU A 60 -22.57 12.03 -6.20
N ILE A 61 -22.30 12.43 -7.44
CA ILE A 61 -22.97 13.56 -8.09
C ILE A 61 -24.49 13.34 -8.11
N LYS A 62 -24.93 12.13 -8.49
CA LYS A 62 -26.35 11.78 -8.56
C LYS A 62 -27.01 11.68 -7.16
N GLU A 63 -26.32 11.09 -6.19
CA GLU A 63 -26.87 10.87 -4.84
C GLU A 63 -26.86 12.12 -3.97
N TYR A 64 -25.91 13.04 -4.20
CA TYR A 64 -25.67 14.21 -3.37
C TYR A 64 -25.52 15.49 -4.23
N PRO A 65 -26.58 15.93 -4.93
CA PRO A 65 -26.51 17.07 -5.85
C PRO A 65 -26.12 18.40 -5.17
N ASN A 66 -26.37 18.52 -3.86
CA ASN A 66 -26.07 19.72 -3.09
C ASN A 66 -24.69 19.69 -2.40
N LYS A 67 -23.93 18.59 -2.53
CA LYS A 67 -22.59 18.46 -1.93
C LYS A 67 -21.52 18.86 -2.93
N LYS A 68 -20.46 19.50 -2.44
CA LYS A 68 -19.27 19.79 -3.23
C LYS A 68 -18.47 18.51 -3.43
N ILE A 69 -18.09 18.20 -4.66
CA ILE A 69 -17.29 17.03 -5.01
C ILE A 69 -15.89 17.48 -5.44
N VAL A 70 -14.90 17.05 -4.67
CA VAL A 70 -13.48 17.31 -4.91
C VAL A 70 -12.80 16.02 -5.30
N VAL A 71 -12.02 16.04 -6.38
CA VAL A 71 -11.25 14.89 -6.82
C VAL A 71 -9.77 15.15 -6.63
N THR A 72 -9.03 14.19 -6.08
CA THR A 72 -7.58 14.31 -5.85
C THR A 72 -6.91 12.94 -6.01
N GLY A 73 -5.62 12.82 -5.67
CA GLY A 73 -4.85 11.59 -5.76
C GLY A 73 -4.12 11.41 -7.09
N CYS A 74 -3.41 10.28 -7.24
CA CYS A 74 -2.46 10.10 -8.35
C CYS A 74 -3.10 10.25 -9.73
N ALA A 75 -4.30 9.72 -9.94
CA ALA A 75 -4.92 9.77 -11.27
C ALA A 75 -5.37 11.18 -11.62
N ALA A 76 -5.88 11.91 -10.62
CA ALA A 76 -6.24 13.32 -10.75
C ALA A 76 -5.01 14.22 -10.99
N GLN A 77 -3.87 13.90 -10.39
CA GLN A 77 -2.59 14.57 -10.66
C GLN A 77 -2.08 14.32 -12.09
N ILE A 78 -2.20 13.09 -12.60
CA ILE A 78 -1.69 12.72 -13.92
C ILE A 78 -2.54 13.30 -15.05
N CYS A 79 -3.87 13.29 -14.88
CA CYS A 79 -4.81 13.80 -15.89
C CYS A 79 -5.89 14.67 -15.24
N PRO A 80 -5.57 15.89 -14.77
CA PRO A 80 -6.53 16.74 -14.07
C PRO A 80 -7.72 17.14 -14.93
N GLU A 81 -7.47 17.46 -16.21
CA GLU A 81 -8.50 17.84 -17.18
C GLU A 81 -9.59 16.78 -17.34
N LYS A 82 -9.21 15.49 -17.34
CA LYS A 82 -10.13 14.36 -17.42
C LYS A 82 -11.18 14.37 -16.30
N TYR A 83 -10.79 14.80 -15.10
CA TYR A 83 -11.69 14.84 -13.95
C TYR A 83 -12.45 16.17 -13.85
N LEU A 84 -11.84 17.28 -14.28
CA LEU A 84 -12.52 18.58 -14.40
C LEU A 84 -13.64 18.58 -15.44
N ALA A 85 -13.47 17.79 -16.51
CA ALA A 85 -14.49 17.62 -17.56
C ALA A 85 -15.73 16.85 -17.07
N ILE A 86 -15.71 16.21 -15.89
CA ILE A 86 -16.87 15.53 -15.34
C ILE A 86 -17.83 16.59 -14.77
N GLU A 87 -18.99 16.75 -15.39
CA GLU A 87 -20.06 17.60 -14.88
C GLU A 87 -20.44 17.19 -13.44
N GLY A 88 -20.53 18.16 -12.53
CA GLY A 88 -20.75 17.93 -11.10
C GLY A 88 -19.47 17.80 -10.25
N VAL A 89 -18.27 17.71 -10.83
CA VAL A 89 -17.01 17.90 -10.08
C VAL A 89 -16.75 19.39 -9.87
N ASN A 90 -16.59 19.81 -8.60
CA ASN A 90 -16.37 21.22 -8.25
C ASN A 90 -14.90 21.62 -8.33
N SER A 91 -13.99 20.74 -7.95
CA SER A 91 -12.55 21.03 -7.98
C SER A 91 -11.70 19.77 -8.13
N VAL A 92 -10.53 19.95 -8.74
CA VAL A 92 -9.47 18.94 -8.76
C VAL A 92 -8.26 19.52 -8.04
N ILE A 93 -7.79 18.80 -7.01
CA ILE A 93 -6.64 19.22 -6.19
C ILE A 93 -5.49 18.25 -6.42
N GLY A 94 -4.29 18.79 -6.66
CA GLY A 94 -3.08 18.01 -6.92
C GLY A 94 -2.63 17.20 -5.70
N ASN A 95 -1.71 16.27 -5.93
CA ASN A 95 -1.32 15.27 -4.95
C ASN A 95 -0.50 15.87 -3.79
N ILE A 96 0.14 17.02 -3.99
CA ILE A 96 0.86 17.75 -2.95
C ILE A 96 -0.10 18.71 -2.23
N GLU A 97 -0.88 19.45 -3.01
CA GLU A 97 -1.83 20.46 -2.59
C GLU A 97 -2.88 19.90 -1.64
N LYS A 98 -3.33 18.65 -1.86
CA LYS A 98 -4.31 18.00 -0.98
C LYS A 98 -3.87 17.89 0.48
N LEU A 99 -2.56 18.01 0.75
CA LEU A 99 -1.97 17.92 2.09
C LEU A 99 -1.72 19.31 2.72
N LYS A 100 -2.03 20.40 2.02
CA LYS A 100 -1.89 21.78 2.49
C LYS A 100 -3.24 22.33 2.91
N ASN A 101 -3.31 23.05 4.02
CA ASN A 101 -4.57 23.61 4.51
C ASN A 101 -5.15 24.65 3.54
N GLU A 102 -4.30 25.54 3.03
CA GLU A 102 -4.64 26.62 2.11
C GLU A 102 -5.24 26.16 0.78
N SER A 103 -4.97 24.92 0.35
CA SER A 103 -5.57 24.38 -0.88
C SER A 103 -7.06 24.06 -0.75
N TRP A 104 -7.58 23.98 0.49
CA TRP A 104 -8.98 23.67 0.77
C TRP A 104 -9.86 24.90 1.00
N SER A 105 -9.30 26.11 1.06
CA SER A 105 -10.10 27.33 1.23
C SER A 105 -10.79 27.79 -0.07
N ASN A 106 -10.26 27.41 -1.24
CA ASN A 106 -10.72 27.89 -2.56
C ASN A 106 -11.42 26.83 -3.43
N ILE A 107 -12.08 25.84 -2.82
CA ILE A 107 -12.69 24.68 -3.50
C ILE A 107 -13.79 25.06 -4.52
N GLU A 108 -14.30 26.29 -4.48
CA GLU A 108 -15.40 26.73 -5.36
C GLU A 108 -14.99 27.00 -6.81
N LYS A 109 -13.69 27.16 -7.10
CA LYS A 109 -13.20 27.41 -8.46
C LYS A 109 -12.79 26.10 -9.14
N LYS A 110 -13.41 25.78 -10.28
CA LYS A 110 -12.93 24.77 -11.22
C LYS A 110 -11.65 25.28 -11.88
N ASP A 111 -10.49 25.03 -11.28
CA ASP A 111 -9.21 25.54 -11.78
C ASP A 111 -8.13 24.45 -11.80
N VAL A 112 -7.45 24.30 -12.95
CA VAL A 112 -6.29 23.42 -13.13
C VAL A 112 -5.09 23.91 -12.32
N LYS A 113 -5.03 25.21 -11.97
CA LYS A 113 -3.96 25.80 -11.15
C LYS A 113 -3.84 25.18 -9.75
N ASN A 114 -4.84 24.42 -9.30
CA ASN A 114 -4.79 23.65 -8.07
C ASN A 114 -3.98 22.34 -8.20
N VAL A 115 -3.37 22.09 -9.36
CA VAL A 115 -2.53 20.93 -9.66
C VAL A 115 -1.19 21.41 -10.20
N SER A 116 -0.19 21.56 -9.34
CA SER A 116 1.15 21.96 -9.75
C SER A 116 1.92 20.83 -10.44
N ASN A 117 3.04 21.18 -11.08
CA ASN A 117 3.97 20.20 -11.64
C ASN A 117 4.71 19.47 -10.51
N ILE A 118 4.25 18.27 -10.20
CA ILE A 118 4.78 17.43 -9.12
C ILE A 118 6.24 16.99 -9.29
N MET A 119 6.78 17.08 -10.51
CA MET A 119 8.18 16.71 -10.79
C MET A 119 9.17 17.78 -10.30
N ASN A 120 8.72 19.02 -10.14
CA ASN A 120 9.55 20.15 -9.73
C ASN A 120 9.45 20.46 -8.22
N SER A 121 8.62 19.71 -7.49
CA SER A 121 8.37 19.98 -6.08
C SER A 121 9.27 19.15 -5.16
N ASN A 122 9.83 19.82 -4.16
CA ASN A 122 10.56 19.24 -3.03
C ASN A 122 9.73 19.28 -1.73
N GLU A 123 8.44 19.57 -1.83
CA GLU A 123 7.59 19.71 -0.65
C GLU A 123 7.34 18.37 0.03
N LEU A 124 7.41 18.42 1.37
CA LEU A 124 7.22 17.29 2.25
C LEU A 124 5.91 17.43 2.99
N ASN A 125 5.23 16.31 3.19
CA ASN A 125 4.10 16.25 4.08
C ASN A 125 4.57 16.40 5.53
N LYS A 126 4.19 17.50 6.18
CA LYS A 126 4.52 17.75 7.59
C LYS A 126 3.38 17.39 8.56
N ASN A 127 2.24 16.94 8.04
CA ASN A 127 1.06 16.67 8.86
C ASN A 127 1.27 15.48 9.80
N ILE A 128 0.58 15.49 10.93
CA ILE A 128 0.56 14.39 11.89
C ILE A 128 -0.84 13.82 11.91
N VAL A 129 -0.93 12.51 11.70
CA VAL A 129 -2.19 11.76 11.81
C VAL A 129 -2.23 11.17 13.21
N GLU A 130 -3.22 11.58 14.01
CA GLU A 130 -3.36 11.11 15.38
C GLU A 130 -4.21 9.82 15.46
N LYS A 131 -5.14 9.64 14.52
CA LYS A 131 -6.08 8.52 14.53
C LYS A 131 -6.42 8.06 13.12
N PHE A 132 -6.67 6.78 13.00
CA PHE A 132 -7.25 6.11 11.85
C PHE A 132 -8.59 5.53 12.24
N ASP A 133 -9.68 6.08 11.69
CA ASP A 133 -11.02 5.60 12.00
C ASP A 133 -11.21 4.13 11.60
N GLY A 134 -11.62 3.31 12.56
CA GLY A 134 -11.96 1.90 12.33
C GLY A 134 -10.79 1.01 11.90
N LYS A 135 -9.56 1.38 12.25
CA LYS A 135 -8.37 0.55 12.01
C LYS A 135 -7.63 0.25 13.30
N ALA A 136 -7.27 -1.02 13.50
CA ALA A 136 -6.37 -1.45 14.58
C ALA A 136 -4.89 -1.17 14.29
N ARG A 137 -4.54 -0.85 13.04
CA ARG A 137 -3.19 -0.54 12.56
C ARG A 137 -3.12 0.91 12.08
N ALA A 138 -1.99 1.55 12.35
CA ALA A 138 -1.70 2.86 11.80
C ALA A 138 -0.64 2.79 10.70
N TYR A 139 -0.87 3.54 9.62
CA TYR A 139 0.12 3.72 8.56
C TYR A 139 0.95 4.96 8.88
N VAL A 140 2.25 4.93 8.59
CA VAL A 140 3.12 6.10 8.69
C VAL A 140 3.86 6.29 7.40
N GLU A 141 3.57 7.39 6.72
CA GLU A 141 4.34 7.82 5.55
C GLU A 141 5.76 8.19 5.98
N ILE A 142 6.73 7.49 5.39
CA ILE A 142 8.17 7.78 5.56
C ILE A 142 8.82 8.30 4.28
N GLN A 143 8.16 8.13 3.14
CA GLN A 143 8.75 8.37 1.82
C GLN A 143 7.64 8.60 0.77
N GLN A 144 7.88 9.50 -0.17
CA GLN A 144 6.97 9.85 -1.25
C GLN A 144 7.66 9.93 -2.61
N GLY A 145 6.94 9.63 -3.70
CA GLY A 145 7.49 9.66 -5.06
C GLY A 145 8.50 8.54 -5.31
N CYS A 146 9.15 8.50 -6.47
CA CYS A 146 10.13 7.45 -6.75
C CYS A 146 11.12 7.94 -7.81
N ASN A 147 12.42 7.71 -7.60
CA ASN A 147 13.45 8.02 -8.60
C ASN A 147 13.60 6.90 -9.63
N HIS A 148 13.20 5.68 -9.28
CA HIS A 148 13.23 4.57 -10.18
C HIS A 148 12.17 4.71 -11.30
N ARG A 149 12.53 4.29 -12.51
CA ARG A 149 11.73 4.48 -13.74
C ARG A 149 11.41 3.13 -14.37
N CYS A 150 10.70 2.27 -13.64
CA CYS A 150 10.17 1.03 -14.22
C CYS A 150 9.37 1.35 -15.49
N THR A 151 9.53 0.55 -16.54
CA THR A 151 8.95 0.85 -17.86
C THR A 151 7.43 0.84 -17.89
N PHE A 152 6.78 0.20 -16.92
CA PHE A 152 5.32 0.15 -16.78
C PHE A 152 4.73 1.18 -15.79
N CYS A 153 5.58 1.84 -15.00
CA CYS A 153 5.11 2.57 -13.82
C CYS A 153 4.77 4.02 -14.16
N ILE A 154 3.50 4.40 -13.97
CA ILE A 154 3.03 5.78 -14.14
C ILE A 154 3.19 6.63 -12.86
N ILE A 155 3.50 6.01 -11.72
CA ILE A 155 3.52 6.66 -10.41
C ILE A 155 4.43 7.89 -10.33
N PRO A 156 5.63 7.93 -10.95
CA PRO A 156 6.42 9.16 -10.99
C PRO A 156 5.65 10.41 -11.45
N TYR A 157 4.74 10.27 -12.42
CA TYR A 157 3.95 11.39 -12.93
C TYR A 157 2.82 11.82 -11.97
N GLY A 158 2.39 10.94 -11.08
CA GLY A 158 1.35 11.22 -10.08
C GLY A 158 1.87 11.54 -8.69
N ARG A 159 3.15 11.24 -8.41
CA ARG A 159 3.78 11.38 -7.09
C ARG A 159 5.15 12.06 -7.10
N GLY A 160 5.75 12.34 -8.25
CA GLY A 160 7.03 13.04 -8.38
C GLY A 160 8.25 12.18 -8.06
N ASN A 161 9.39 12.86 -7.91
CA ASN A 161 10.67 12.26 -7.51
C ASN A 161 10.66 11.81 -6.04
N ASN A 162 11.61 10.95 -5.67
CA ASN A 162 11.77 10.48 -4.30
C ASN A 162 11.97 11.67 -3.35
N ARG A 163 11.20 11.67 -2.27
CA ARG A 163 11.27 12.62 -1.17
C ARG A 163 11.07 11.87 0.14
N SER A 164 12.08 11.86 0.98
CA SER A 164 12.08 11.16 2.26
C SER A 164 11.65 12.09 3.39
N ILE A 165 10.85 11.55 4.31
CA ILE A 165 10.42 12.29 5.51
C ILE A 165 11.60 12.31 6.51
N PRO A 166 11.99 13.47 7.06
CA PRO A 166 13.05 13.54 8.06
C PRO A 166 12.77 12.66 9.27
N PHE A 167 13.80 11.97 9.75
CA PHE A 167 13.69 10.97 10.82
C PHE A 167 12.99 11.49 12.09
N GLY A 168 13.27 12.73 12.51
CA GLY A 168 12.63 13.34 13.68
C GLY A 168 11.10 13.37 13.58
N LEU A 169 10.57 13.74 12.41
CA LEU A 169 9.12 13.77 12.17
C LEU A 169 8.53 12.35 12.12
N ILE A 170 9.27 11.36 11.61
CA ILE A 170 8.84 9.96 11.65
C ILE A 170 8.68 9.49 13.11
N VAL A 171 9.67 9.79 13.97
CA VAL A 171 9.62 9.44 15.39
C VAL A 171 8.43 10.11 16.09
N GLU A 172 8.22 11.41 15.84
CA GLU A 172 7.08 12.15 16.40
C GLU A 172 5.73 11.52 16.01
N ARG A 173 5.53 11.24 14.72
CA ARG A 173 4.31 10.58 14.20
C ARG A 173 4.07 9.24 14.88
N ILE A 174 5.10 8.41 15.03
CA ILE A 174 4.95 7.09 15.63
C ILE A 174 4.69 7.19 17.13
N LYS A 175 5.41 8.05 17.87
CA LYS A 175 5.18 8.24 19.30
C LYS A 175 3.74 8.66 19.57
N LYS A 176 3.19 9.58 18.78
CA LYS A 176 1.79 10.01 18.89
C LYS A 176 0.83 8.84 18.69
N LEU A 177 1.02 8.04 17.64
CA LEU A 177 0.17 6.87 17.38
C LEU A 177 0.27 5.80 18.47
N VAL A 178 1.48 5.50 18.95
CA VAL A 178 1.69 4.57 20.07
C VAL A 178 1.00 5.07 21.35
N SER A 179 1.11 6.37 21.65
CA SER A 179 0.42 6.98 22.79
C SER A 179 -1.11 6.91 22.69
N ASN A 180 -1.64 6.89 21.46
CA ASN A 180 -3.06 6.70 21.17
C ASN A 180 -3.50 5.22 21.16
N GLY A 181 -2.62 4.31 21.59
CA GLY A 181 -2.94 2.90 21.80
C GLY A 181 -2.71 1.98 20.60
N TYR A 182 -2.20 2.50 19.47
CA TYR A 182 -1.87 1.66 18.31
C TYR A 182 -0.75 0.67 18.65
N LYS A 183 -1.05 -0.63 18.51
CA LYS A 183 -0.11 -1.72 18.79
C LYS A 183 0.75 -2.10 17.59
N GLU A 184 0.30 -1.77 16.37
CA GLU A 184 1.01 -2.08 15.14
C GLU A 184 1.10 -0.85 14.23
N ILE A 185 2.33 -0.54 13.83
CA ILE A 185 2.66 0.53 12.90
C ILE A 185 3.19 -0.06 11.60
N VAL A 186 2.69 0.45 10.48
CA VAL A 186 3.15 0.07 9.14
C VAL A 186 3.85 1.25 8.50
N LEU A 187 5.17 1.15 8.29
CA LEU A 187 5.92 2.13 7.51
C LEU A 187 5.52 2.00 6.04
N THR A 188 5.09 3.11 5.43
CA THR A 188 4.60 3.13 4.05
C THR A 188 5.26 4.23 3.24
N GLY A 189 5.33 4.00 1.94
CA GLY A 189 5.80 4.94 0.94
C GLY A 189 5.51 4.38 -0.45
N VAL A 190 6.17 4.94 -1.46
CA VAL A 190 6.11 4.43 -2.83
C VAL A 190 7.23 3.41 -3.06
N ASP A 191 8.45 3.74 -2.65
CA ASP A 191 9.64 2.88 -2.65
C ASP A 191 10.42 3.15 -1.35
N ILE A 192 9.99 2.50 -0.26
CA ILE A 192 10.56 2.74 1.06
C ILE A 192 12.02 2.27 1.18
N THR A 193 12.44 1.37 0.30
CA THR A 193 13.82 0.89 0.21
C THR A 193 14.78 1.96 -0.31
N ASP A 194 14.28 2.93 -1.09
CA ASP A 194 15.01 4.11 -1.58
C ASP A 194 15.07 5.25 -0.54
N TYR A 195 14.58 5.03 0.69
CA TYR A 195 14.54 6.06 1.73
C TYR A 195 15.93 6.62 2.04
N GLY A 196 15.98 7.94 2.19
CA GLY A 196 17.09 8.69 2.75
C GLY A 196 18.17 9.10 1.76
N ILE A 197 18.14 8.63 0.50
CA ILE A 197 19.12 9.00 -0.54
C ILE A 197 19.16 10.52 -0.78
N ASP A 198 18.01 11.18 -0.60
CA ASP A 198 17.80 12.63 -0.71
C ASP A 198 18.05 13.41 0.60
N LEU A 199 18.42 12.73 1.70
CA LEU A 199 18.66 13.36 3.01
C LEU A 199 20.17 13.50 3.31
N PRO A 200 20.56 14.49 4.15
CA PRO A 200 21.93 14.59 4.67
C PRO A 200 22.36 13.31 5.38
N GLY A 201 23.59 12.86 5.11
CA GLY A 201 24.13 11.60 5.65
C GLY A 201 23.57 10.32 5.03
N LYS A 202 22.60 10.42 4.11
CA LYS A 202 22.03 9.31 3.33
C LYS A 202 21.66 8.07 4.17
N PRO A 203 20.88 8.23 5.27
CA PRO A 203 20.54 7.11 6.14
C PRO A 203 19.70 6.08 5.39
N ARG A 204 20.01 4.78 5.54
CA ARG A 204 19.23 3.71 4.89
C ARG A 204 17.97 3.39 5.69
N LEU A 205 17.02 2.70 5.04
CA LEU A 205 15.82 2.16 5.69
C LEU A 205 16.17 1.34 6.95
N THR A 206 17.16 0.46 6.86
CA THR A 206 17.60 -0.37 7.99
C THR A 206 18.08 0.46 9.18
N ASP A 207 18.81 1.55 8.92
CA ASP A 207 19.35 2.42 9.97
C ASP A 207 18.24 3.12 10.74
N ILE A 208 17.25 3.64 10.01
CA ILE A 208 16.12 4.31 10.66
C ILE A 208 15.26 3.33 11.44
N ILE A 209 15.07 2.09 10.98
CA ILE A 209 14.31 1.09 11.74
C ILE A 209 15.01 0.75 13.06
N LYS A 210 16.32 0.48 13.02
CA LYS A 210 17.13 0.22 14.23
C LYS A 210 17.01 1.37 15.23
N ARG A 211 17.18 2.61 14.78
CA ARG A 211 17.07 3.81 15.63
C ARG A 211 15.65 4.00 16.17
N LEU A 212 14.64 3.79 15.35
CA LEU A 212 13.23 3.96 15.71
C LEU A 212 12.82 3.01 16.82
N LEU A 213 13.18 1.73 16.69
CA LEU A 213 12.86 0.69 17.65
C LEU A 213 13.62 0.86 18.97
N LYS A 214 14.79 1.52 18.96
CA LYS A 214 15.48 1.95 20.19
C LYS A 214 14.80 3.15 20.87
N LEU A 215 14.33 4.12 20.10
CA LEU A 215 13.74 5.37 20.61
C LEU A 215 12.27 5.23 21.06
N ILE A 216 11.60 4.14 20.67
CA ILE A 216 10.19 3.87 20.97
C ILE A 216 10.06 2.42 21.46
N PRO A 217 10.56 2.10 22.67
CA PRO A 217 10.50 0.74 23.21
C PRO A 217 9.06 0.22 23.38
N GLU A 218 8.07 1.11 23.51
CA GLU A 218 6.66 0.78 23.66
C GLU A 218 5.99 0.29 22.37
N LEU A 219 6.64 0.47 21.21
CA LEU A 219 6.12 -0.01 19.93
C LEU A 219 6.12 -1.54 19.90
N ASN A 220 4.94 -2.17 19.91
CA ASN A 220 4.83 -3.63 19.97
C ASN A 220 5.13 -4.31 18.63
N GLN A 221 4.63 -3.75 17.52
CA GLN A 221 4.76 -4.37 16.20
C GLN A 221 5.05 -3.32 15.12
N LEU A 222 6.08 -3.57 14.32
CA LEU A 222 6.48 -2.78 13.16
C LEU A 222 6.38 -3.65 11.91
N ARG A 223 5.68 -3.15 10.90
CA ARG A 223 5.59 -3.77 9.58
C ARG A 223 6.09 -2.80 8.51
N LEU A 224 6.60 -3.36 7.43
CA LEU A 224 7.00 -2.61 6.26
C LEU A 224 5.96 -2.79 5.14
N SER A 225 5.72 -1.74 4.36
CA SER A 225 5.06 -1.87 3.06
C SER A 225 5.94 -2.65 2.07
N SER A 226 5.60 -2.62 0.78
CA SER A 226 6.39 -3.30 -0.26
C SER A 226 7.86 -2.87 -0.22
N ILE A 227 8.77 -3.84 -0.29
CA ILE A 227 10.23 -3.66 -0.31
C ILE A 227 10.84 -4.21 -1.60
N ASP A 228 11.94 -3.63 -2.05
CA ASP A 228 12.76 -4.13 -3.16
C ASP A 228 13.94 -4.96 -2.64
N CYS A 229 14.07 -6.21 -3.08
CA CYS A 229 15.15 -7.09 -2.61
C CYS A 229 16.54 -6.63 -3.08
N ALA A 230 16.63 -5.82 -4.13
CA ALA A 230 17.92 -5.33 -4.64
C ALA A 230 18.62 -4.32 -3.71
N GLU A 231 17.86 -3.63 -2.86
CA GLU A 231 18.34 -2.49 -2.06
C GLU A 231 18.65 -2.87 -0.60
N LEU A 232 18.42 -4.14 -0.22
CA LEU A 232 18.58 -4.62 1.14
C LEU A 232 19.88 -5.42 1.29
N ASN A 233 20.60 -5.17 2.39
CA ASN A 233 21.92 -5.71 2.66
C ASN A 233 21.94 -6.61 3.92
N GLU A 234 23.12 -7.08 4.31
CA GLU A 234 23.34 -7.91 5.51
C GLU A 234 22.77 -7.30 6.80
N ASP A 235 22.86 -5.97 6.96
CA ASP A 235 22.30 -5.30 8.13
C ASP A 235 20.80 -5.49 8.29
N PHE A 236 20.08 -5.60 7.16
CA PHE A 236 18.64 -5.87 7.16
C PHE A 236 18.38 -7.31 7.62
N PHE A 237 19.16 -8.28 7.14
CA PHE A 237 19.03 -9.67 7.57
C PHE A 237 19.32 -9.85 9.07
N GLU A 238 20.34 -9.18 9.60
CA GLU A 238 20.62 -9.18 11.04
C GLU A 238 19.51 -8.49 11.85
N LEU A 239 18.92 -7.42 11.32
CA LEU A 239 17.74 -6.79 11.93
C LEU A 239 16.55 -7.76 11.96
N VAL A 240 16.25 -8.45 10.86
CA VAL A 240 15.17 -9.45 10.79
C VAL A 240 15.38 -10.60 11.79
N LYS A 241 16.64 -11.00 11.99
CA LYS A 241 17.04 -12.05 12.94
C LYS A 241 16.84 -11.63 14.39
N SER A 242 17.26 -10.41 14.74
CA SER A 242 17.39 -9.96 16.12
C SER A 242 16.16 -9.24 16.67
N GLU A 243 15.32 -8.68 15.81
CA GLU A 243 14.24 -7.78 16.23
C GLU A 243 12.85 -8.40 16.03
N GLU A 244 12.30 -8.95 17.12
CA GLU A 244 11.00 -9.61 17.10
C GLU A 244 9.83 -8.67 16.76
N ARG A 245 9.96 -7.37 17.08
CA ARG A 245 8.96 -6.36 16.76
C ARG A 245 8.85 -6.12 15.26
N LEU A 246 9.88 -6.43 14.47
CA LEU A 246 9.77 -6.45 13.02
C LEU A 246 8.96 -7.69 12.62
N MET A 247 7.75 -7.47 12.12
CA MET A 247 6.78 -8.54 11.91
C MET A 247 7.25 -9.53 10.83
N PRO A 248 7.03 -10.85 11.03
CA PRO A 248 7.50 -11.91 10.15
C PRO A 248 6.64 -12.03 8.88
N HIS A 249 6.44 -10.92 8.19
CA HIS A 249 5.81 -10.90 6.89
C HIS A 249 6.34 -9.75 6.04
N PHE A 250 6.95 -10.11 4.91
CA PHE A 250 7.55 -9.18 3.97
C PHE A 250 6.85 -9.25 2.63
N HIS A 251 6.45 -8.08 2.12
CA HIS A 251 5.85 -7.97 0.80
C HIS A 251 6.90 -7.47 -0.19
N ILE A 252 7.20 -8.24 -1.23
CA ILE A 252 8.34 -7.98 -2.11
C ILE A 252 7.84 -7.57 -3.50
N SER A 253 8.38 -6.48 -4.04
CA SER A 253 8.02 -5.98 -5.37
C SER A 253 8.72 -6.76 -6.50
N LEU A 254 8.45 -8.06 -6.64
CA LEU A 254 9.13 -8.95 -7.59
C LEU A 254 8.75 -8.71 -9.05
N GLN A 255 7.47 -8.46 -9.31
CA GLN A 255 6.82 -8.21 -10.60
C GLN A 255 6.83 -9.40 -11.58
N SER A 256 7.94 -10.11 -11.76
CA SER A 256 8.08 -11.27 -12.66
C SER A 256 9.15 -12.24 -12.15
N GLY A 257 9.13 -13.49 -12.62
CA GLY A 257 10.19 -14.46 -12.39
C GLY A 257 11.13 -14.67 -13.58
N ASP A 258 10.97 -13.92 -14.66
CA ASP A 258 11.79 -14.11 -15.86
C ASP A 258 12.78 -12.96 -16.06
N ASP A 259 14.06 -13.27 -16.27
CA ASP A 259 15.12 -12.26 -16.36
C ASP A 259 14.96 -11.33 -17.57
N MET A 260 14.44 -11.82 -18.70
CA MET A 260 14.19 -10.96 -19.86
C MET A 260 13.04 -9.99 -19.57
N ILE A 261 11.98 -10.46 -18.91
CA ILE A 261 10.87 -9.60 -18.50
C ILE A 261 11.30 -8.60 -17.43
N LEU A 262 12.05 -9.03 -16.41
CA LEU A 262 12.61 -8.14 -15.38
C LEU A 262 13.50 -7.05 -15.99
N LYS A 263 14.36 -7.41 -16.96
CA LYS A 263 15.19 -6.45 -17.71
C LYS A 263 14.32 -5.46 -18.49
N ARG A 264 13.29 -5.92 -19.21
CA ARG A 264 12.35 -5.05 -19.95
C ARG A 264 11.50 -4.17 -19.04
N MET A 265 11.18 -4.65 -17.85
CA MET A 265 10.54 -3.88 -16.77
C MET A 265 11.48 -2.83 -16.16
N LYS A 266 12.79 -2.94 -16.43
CA LYS A 266 13.89 -2.17 -15.82
C LYS A 266 14.01 -2.43 -14.31
N ARG A 267 13.80 -3.67 -13.86
CA ARG A 267 13.97 -4.04 -12.45
C ARG A 267 15.45 -4.01 -12.05
N ARG A 268 15.70 -3.71 -10.77
CA ARG A 268 17.04 -3.68 -10.15
C ARG A 268 17.56 -5.08 -9.83
N HIS A 269 16.65 -6.04 -9.65
CA HIS A 269 16.93 -7.42 -9.34
C HIS A 269 16.71 -8.35 -10.55
N ASN A 270 17.41 -9.47 -10.54
CA ASN A 270 17.16 -10.63 -11.40
C ASN A 270 16.44 -11.76 -10.62
N ARG A 271 16.10 -12.86 -11.31
CA ARG A 271 15.44 -14.02 -10.72
C ARG A 271 16.27 -14.64 -9.59
N LYS A 272 17.56 -14.85 -9.82
CA LYS A 272 18.46 -15.49 -8.83
C LYS A 272 18.50 -14.69 -7.53
N GLN A 273 18.68 -13.38 -7.59
CA GLN A 273 18.66 -12.49 -6.43
C GLN A 273 17.33 -12.55 -5.67
N SER A 274 16.21 -12.68 -6.39
CA SER A 274 14.89 -12.82 -5.77
C SER A 274 14.79 -14.10 -4.92
N ILE A 275 15.25 -15.22 -5.48
CA ILE A 275 15.23 -16.54 -4.82
C ILE A 275 16.16 -16.53 -3.61
N GLU A 276 17.41 -16.09 -3.79
CA GLU A 276 18.41 -16.03 -2.72
C GLU A 276 17.93 -15.15 -1.55
N PHE A 277 17.33 -14.00 -1.85
CA PHE A 277 16.76 -13.12 -0.83
C PHE A 277 15.65 -13.82 -0.02
N CYS A 278 14.69 -14.45 -0.70
CA CYS A 278 13.57 -15.14 -0.06
C CYS A 278 14.03 -16.33 0.80
N GLN A 279 14.93 -17.15 0.26
CA GLN A 279 15.50 -18.30 0.97
C GLN A 279 16.30 -17.87 2.20
N LYS A 280 17.06 -16.78 2.10
CA LYS A 280 17.82 -16.24 3.23
C LYS A 280 16.91 -15.74 4.36
N LEU A 281 15.82 -15.03 4.04
CA LEU A 281 14.82 -14.62 5.04
C LEU A 281 14.23 -15.85 5.76
N LYS A 282 13.81 -16.86 5.00
CA LYS A 282 13.24 -18.11 5.55
C LYS A 282 14.25 -18.86 6.42
N LYS A 283 15.52 -18.91 6.03
CA LYS A 283 16.59 -19.55 6.81
C LYS A 283 16.81 -18.84 8.15
N ILE A 284 16.78 -17.52 8.16
CA ILE A 284 17.01 -16.71 9.36
C ILE A 284 15.82 -16.78 10.31
N ARG A 285 14.60 -16.73 9.78
CA ARG A 285 13.38 -16.75 10.57
C ARG A 285 12.31 -17.60 9.86
N PRO A 286 12.22 -18.91 10.17
CA PRO A 286 11.38 -19.87 9.44
C PRO A 286 9.89 -19.57 9.41
N ASN A 287 9.38 -18.79 10.38
CA ASN A 287 7.98 -18.38 10.42
C ASN A 287 7.64 -17.15 9.57
N ILE A 288 8.61 -16.59 8.81
CA ILE A 288 8.33 -15.53 7.86
C ILE A 288 7.38 -16.01 6.77
N LEU A 289 6.37 -15.19 6.46
CA LEU A 289 5.60 -15.31 5.23
C LEU A 289 5.99 -14.24 4.22
N LEU A 290 5.97 -14.63 2.96
CA LEU A 290 6.38 -13.77 1.86
C LEU A 290 5.18 -13.46 0.99
N GLY A 291 4.92 -12.17 0.82
CA GLY A 291 4.00 -11.67 -0.18
C GLY A 291 4.77 -11.12 -1.39
N ALA A 292 4.11 -11.06 -2.55
CA ALA A 292 4.72 -10.43 -3.71
C ALA A 292 3.68 -9.73 -4.61
N ASP A 293 4.12 -8.64 -5.22
CA ASP A 293 3.41 -8.06 -6.37
C ASP A 293 3.90 -8.74 -7.65
N LEU A 294 2.98 -9.27 -8.46
CA LEU A 294 3.26 -9.92 -9.74
C LEU A 294 2.41 -9.32 -10.86
N ILE A 295 3.03 -9.06 -12.01
CA ILE A 295 2.37 -8.54 -13.22
C ILE A 295 2.30 -9.66 -14.26
N ALA A 296 1.08 -10.08 -14.59
CA ALA A 296 0.84 -11.11 -15.59
C ALA A 296 0.62 -10.50 -16.97
N GLY A 297 1.29 -11.04 -18.00
CA GLY A 297 1.12 -10.61 -19.38
C GLY A 297 1.74 -9.25 -19.66
N PHE A 298 2.89 -8.97 -19.04
CA PHE A 298 3.73 -7.83 -19.43
C PHE A 298 4.01 -7.89 -20.95
N PRO A 299 4.15 -6.75 -21.65
CA PRO A 299 4.44 -6.75 -23.08
C PRO A 299 5.59 -7.69 -23.41
N THR A 300 5.51 -8.39 -24.54
CA THR A 300 6.47 -9.41 -25.01
C THR A 300 6.60 -10.70 -24.17
N GLU A 301 5.79 -10.90 -23.12
CA GLU A 301 5.84 -12.11 -22.29
C GLU A 301 5.35 -13.35 -23.06
N THR A 302 6.24 -14.33 -23.25
CA THR A 302 5.92 -15.64 -23.85
C THR A 302 5.41 -16.63 -22.80
N ASN A 303 4.94 -17.80 -23.25
CA ASN A 303 4.50 -18.85 -22.33
C ASN A 303 5.63 -19.39 -21.44
N ILE A 304 6.86 -19.46 -21.96
CA ILE A 304 8.05 -19.89 -21.19
C ILE A 304 8.34 -18.87 -20.08
N MET A 305 8.37 -17.58 -20.42
CA MET A 305 8.62 -16.49 -19.45
C MET A 305 7.53 -16.45 -18.36
N PHE A 306 6.27 -16.66 -18.74
CA PHE A 306 5.18 -16.77 -17.78
C PHE A 306 5.32 -18.01 -16.88
N ASN A 307 5.74 -19.15 -17.44
CA ASN A 307 5.98 -20.35 -16.65
C ASN A 307 7.11 -20.15 -15.63
N ASN A 308 8.17 -19.43 -15.99
CA ASN A 308 9.22 -19.01 -15.05
C ASN A 308 8.61 -18.22 -13.88
N THR A 309 7.68 -17.30 -14.14
CA THR A 309 6.99 -16.58 -13.06
C THR A 309 6.14 -17.52 -12.19
N CYS A 310 5.52 -18.54 -12.76
CA CYS A 310 4.79 -19.56 -12.00
C CYS A 310 5.71 -20.39 -11.10
N THR A 311 6.89 -20.81 -11.59
CA THR A 311 7.84 -21.60 -10.78
C THR A 311 8.46 -20.77 -9.66
N LEU A 312 8.68 -19.46 -9.88
CA LEU A 312 9.17 -18.54 -8.85
C LEU A 312 8.29 -18.54 -7.59
N VAL A 313 6.97 -18.67 -7.74
CA VAL A 313 6.04 -18.71 -6.61
C VAL A 313 6.41 -19.79 -5.60
N LYS A 314 6.77 -20.99 -6.09
CA LYS A 314 7.17 -22.11 -5.24
C LYS A 314 8.60 -21.96 -4.75
N GLU A 315 9.54 -21.57 -5.61
CA GLU A 315 10.97 -21.43 -5.26
C GLU A 315 11.23 -20.37 -4.18
N CYS A 316 10.43 -19.30 -4.17
CA CYS A 316 10.49 -18.25 -3.16
C CYS A 316 9.53 -18.49 -1.99
N ASP A 317 8.76 -19.58 -1.97
CA ASP A 317 7.70 -19.85 -0.98
C ASP A 317 6.76 -18.64 -0.75
N LEU A 318 6.24 -18.09 -1.86
CA LEU A 318 5.37 -16.93 -1.82
C LEU A 318 3.95 -17.33 -1.43
N THR A 319 3.47 -16.79 -0.32
CA THR A 319 2.16 -17.10 0.27
C THR A 319 1.09 -16.09 -0.14
N TYR A 320 1.40 -14.78 -0.09
CA TYR A 320 0.44 -13.71 -0.38
C TYR A 320 0.71 -13.05 -1.72
N LEU A 321 0.02 -13.50 -2.78
CA LEU A 321 0.22 -12.95 -4.12
C LEU A 321 -0.78 -11.83 -4.43
N HIS A 322 -0.26 -10.64 -4.72
CA HIS A 322 -1.00 -9.57 -5.37
C HIS A 322 -0.73 -9.59 -6.86
N VAL A 323 -1.64 -10.23 -7.60
CA VAL A 323 -1.50 -10.43 -9.04
C VAL A 323 -2.32 -9.41 -9.82
N PHE A 324 -1.61 -8.64 -10.66
CA PHE A 324 -2.19 -7.66 -11.55
C PHE A 324 -2.01 -8.10 -13.01
N PRO A 325 -3.08 -8.20 -13.82
CA PRO A 325 -2.92 -8.21 -15.26
C PRO A 325 -2.24 -6.91 -15.69
N TYR A 326 -1.28 -6.98 -16.63
CA TYR A 326 -0.63 -5.77 -17.15
C TYR A 326 -1.67 -4.80 -17.70
N SER A 327 -1.61 -3.56 -17.22
CA SER A 327 -2.49 -2.46 -17.57
C SER A 327 -1.68 -1.41 -18.30
N SER A 328 -1.82 -1.33 -19.63
CA SER A 328 -1.10 -0.34 -20.43
C SER A 328 -1.46 1.08 -20.00
N ARG A 329 -0.43 1.92 -19.80
CA ARG A 329 -0.57 3.31 -19.38
C ARG A 329 0.02 4.22 -20.44
N TYR A 330 -0.74 5.23 -20.84
CA TYR A 330 -0.30 6.21 -21.82
C TYR A 330 1.06 6.81 -21.42
N SER A 331 1.93 7.02 -22.42
CA SER A 331 3.29 7.57 -22.26
C SER A 331 4.30 6.72 -21.46
N THR A 332 3.94 5.53 -21.00
CA THR A 332 4.92 4.62 -20.39
C THR A 332 5.78 3.92 -21.45
N PRO A 333 7.07 3.64 -21.22
CA PRO A 333 7.87 2.87 -22.18
C PRO A 333 7.28 1.50 -22.53
N ALA A 334 6.67 0.79 -21.57
CA ALA A 334 6.05 -0.51 -21.80
C ALA A 334 4.83 -0.44 -22.71
N SER A 335 4.10 0.68 -22.78
CA SER A 335 2.96 0.82 -23.70
C SER A 335 3.35 0.82 -25.17
N ARG A 336 4.64 1.04 -25.48
CA ARG A 336 5.19 1.05 -26.85
C ARG A 336 5.76 -0.30 -27.29
N MET A 337 5.81 -1.29 -26.40
CA MET A 337 6.30 -2.64 -26.69
C MET A 337 5.19 -3.51 -27.34
N PRO A 338 5.52 -4.60 -28.05
CA PRO A 338 4.53 -5.57 -28.54
C PRO A 338 3.69 -6.14 -27.40
N GLN A 339 2.38 -5.93 -27.47
CA GLN A 339 1.45 -6.25 -26.37
C GLN A 339 1.01 -7.71 -26.40
N VAL A 340 0.82 -8.29 -25.22
CA VAL A 340 0.12 -9.58 -25.05
C VAL A 340 -1.40 -9.35 -25.17
N PRO A 341 -2.16 -10.23 -25.83
CA PRO A 341 -3.62 -10.11 -25.89
C PRO A 341 -4.28 -10.13 -24.50
N ASP A 342 -5.32 -9.33 -24.29
CA ASP A 342 -5.94 -9.16 -22.97
C ASP A 342 -6.53 -10.45 -22.40
N PHE A 343 -7.05 -11.35 -23.24
CA PHE A 343 -7.53 -12.65 -22.79
C PHE A 343 -6.40 -13.48 -22.16
N GLN A 344 -5.19 -13.45 -22.74
CA GLN A 344 -4.03 -14.16 -22.19
C GLN A 344 -3.58 -13.54 -20.87
N LYS A 345 -3.57 -12.20 -20.75
CA LYS A 345 -3.25 -11.51 -19.48
C LYS A 345 -4.18 -11.96 -18.36
N LYS A 346 -5.49 -12.03 -18.65
CA LYS A 346 -6.52 -12.49 -17.69
C LYS A 346 -6.33 -13.95 -17.29
N LEU A 347 -6.09 -14.84 -18.25
CA LEU A 347 -5.83 -16.26 -17.98
C LEU A 347 -4.57 -16.47 -17.12
N ARG A 348 -3.48 -15.79 -17.46
CA ARG A 348 -2.22 -15.82 -16.72
C ARG A 348 -2.39 -15.29 -15.29
N ALA A 349 -3.08 -14.17 -15.14
CA ALA A 349 -3.39 -13.61 -13.82
C ALA A 349 -4.25 -14.56 -12.97
N LYS A 350 -5.24 -15.22 -13.58
CA LYS A 350 -6.06 -16.23 -12.89
C LYS A 350 -5.19 -17.39 -12.39
N LYS A 351 -4.31 -17.94 -13.23
CA LYS A 351 -3.42 -19.04 -12.85
C LYS A 351 -2.49 -18.67 -11.69
N LEU A 352 -1.87 -17.49 -11.71
CA LEU A 352 -1.04 -17.04 -10.59
C LEU A 352 -1.83 -16.86 -9.29
N ARG A 353 -3.08 -16.37 -9.35
CA ARG A 353 -3.94 -16.28 -8.16
C ARG A 353 -4.24 -17.65 -7.58
N SER A 354 -4.59 -18.63 -8.42
CA SER A 354 -4.81 -20.01 -7.96
C SER A 354 -3.57 -20.62 -7.29
N LEU A 355 -2.37 -20.38 -7.84
CA LEU A 355 -1.11 -20.79 -7.19
C LEU A 355 -0.91 -20.12 -5.82
N GLY A 356 -1.30 -18.84 -5.69
CA GLY A 356 -1.27 -18.13 -4.40
C GLY A 356 -2.29 -18.69 -3.40
N GLU A 357 -3.48 -19.05 -3.86
CA GLU A 357 -4.52 -19.70 -3.03
C GLU A 357 -4.04 -21.06 -2.52
N GLU A 358 -3.38 -21.86 -3.35
CA GLU A 358 -2.76 -23.13 -2.96
C GLU A 358 -1.70 -22.94 -1.86
N GLN A 359 -0.78 -22.00 -2.06
CA GLN A 359 0.28 -21.68 -1.09
C GLN A 359 -0.29 -21.16 0.24
N LEU A 360 -1.30 -20.28 0.19
CA LEU A 360 -1.98 -19.80 1.38
C LEU A 360 -2.66 -20.94 2.13
N HIS A 361 -3.40 -21.80 1.43
CA HIS A 361 -4.09 -22.92 2.05
C HIS A 361 -3.12 -23.92 2.70
N PHE A 362 -1.98 -24.20 2.06
CA PHE A 362 -0.91 -25.01 2.67
C PHE A 362 -0.41 -24.38 3.98
N HIS A 363 -0.12 -23.07 3.97
CA HIS A 363 0.30 -22.35 5.17
C HIS A 363 -0.75 -22.39 6.28
N LEU A 364 -2.02 -22.13 5.95
CA LEU A 364 -3.12 -22.13 6.92
C LEU A 364 -3.28 -23.52 7.57
N LYS A 365 -3.24 -24.60 6.78
CA LYS A 365 -3.24 -25.98 7.30
C LYS A 365 -2.06 -26.24 8.24
N SER A 366 -0.86 -25.79 7.85
CA SER A 366 0.33 -25.95 8.68
C SER A 366 0.29 -25.15 10.00
N SER A 367 -0.68 -24.24 10.15
CA SER A 367 -0.86 -23.42 11.35
C SER A 367 -1.76 -24.07 12.40
N ILE A 368 -2.48 -25.13 12.07
CA ILE A 368 -3.32 -25.87 13.03
C ILE A 368 -2.45 -26.43 14.16
N GLY A 369 -2.93 -26.30 15.40
CA GLY A 369 -2.21 -26.74 16.60
C GLY A 369 -1.09 -25.80 17.06
N LYS A 370 -0.87 -24.67 16.38
CA LYS A 370 0.14 -23.67 16.78
C LYS A 370 -0.50 -22.51 17.53
N GLN A 371 0.20 -22.01 18.55
CA GLN A 371 -0.17 -20.76 19.21
C GLN A 371 0.28 -19.56 18.37
N LYS A 372 -0.59 -18.56 18.23
CA LYS A 372 -0.35 -17.35 17.42
C LYS A 372 -0.70 -16.10 18.21
N THR A 373 0.12 -15.06 18.06
CA THR A 373 -0.20 -13.71 18.54
C THR A 373 -1.04 -12.99 17.49
N ILE A 374 -2.19 -12.44 17.88
CA ILE A 374 -3.24 -11.94 17.00
C ILE A 374 -3.56 -10.50 17.38
N LEU A 375 -3.55 -9.60 16.39
CA LEU A 375 -4.13 -8.27 16.51
C LEU A 375 -5.59 -8.30 16.08
N ILE A 376 -6.51 -7.96 16.99
CA ILE A 376 -7.94 -7.86 16.68
C ILE A 376 -8.22 -6.59 15.91
N GLU A 377 -8.79 -6.73 14.71
CA GLU A 377 -9.09 -5.61 13.81
C GLU A 377 -10.52 -5.12 13.94
N LYS A 378 -11.46 -6.06 14.11
CA LYS A 378 -12.89 -5.75 14.28
C LYS A 378 -13.54 -6.78 15.19
N SER A 379 -14.49 -6.31 15.99
CA SER A 379 -15.26 -7.16 16.89
C SER A 379 -16.74 -7.01 16.62
N PHE A 380 -17.42 -8.15 16.53
CA PHE A 380 -18.86 -8.25 16.40
C PHE A 380 -19.44 -8.84 17.69
N GLU A 381 -20.77 -8.98 17.77
CA GLU A 381 -21.44 -9.51 18.96
C GLU A 381 -20.91 -10.88 19.40
N ASN A 382 -20.76 -11.80 18.44
CA ASN A 382 -20.46 -13.21 18.72
C ASN A 382 -19.09 -13.68 18.20
N TYR A 383 -18.33 -12.81 17.53
CA TYR A 383 -17.02 -13.18 16.99
C TYR A 383 -16.16 -11.94 16.76
N SER A 384 -14.85 -12.18 16.68
CA SER A 384 -13.86 -11.16 16.33
C SER A 384 -13.05 -11.61 15.14
N ILE A 385 -12.60 -10.66 14.33
CA ILE A 385 -11.67 -10.91 13.25
C ILE A 385 -10.38 -10.14 13.48
N GLY A 386 -9.28 -10.76 13.12
CA GLY A 386 -7.96 -10.20 13.29
C GLY A 386 -6.95 -10.79 12.33
N LYS A 387 -5.70 -10.50 12.63
CA LYS A 387 -4.54 -10.94 11.85
C LYS A 387 -3.44 -11.43 12.78
N THR A 388 -2.81 -12.55 12.42
CA THR A 388 -1.59 -13.01 13.09
C THR A 388 -0.40 -12.09 12.78
N GLN A 389 0.72 -12.25 13.48
CA GLN A 389 1.95 -11.47 13.22
C GLN A 389 2.45 -11.64 11.77
N GLU A 390 2.36 -12.85 11.24
CA GLU A 390 2.65 -13.21 9.85
C GLU A 390 1.53 -12.86 8.85
N PHE A 391 0.48 -12.17 9.31
CA PHE A 391 -0.59 -11.57 8.50
C PHE A 391 -1.69 -12.53 7.98
N SER A 392 -1.77 -13.74 8.56
CA SER A 392 -2.89 -14.66 8.30
C SER A 392 -4.18 -14.18 8.93
N SER A 393 -5.28 -14.25 8.18
CA SER A 393 -6.61 -13.93 8.68
C SER A 393 -7.04 -14.93 9.74
N ILE A 394 -7.65 -14.44 10.81
CA ILE A 394 -8.13 -15.29 11.89
C ILE A 394 -9.49 -14.80 12.38
N LYS A 395 -10.36 -15.75 12.67
CA LYS A 395 -11.67 -15.54 13.28
C LYS A 395 -11.66 -16.22 14.65
N VAL A 396 -12.08 -15.47 15.65
CA VAL A 396 -12.17 -15.93 17.04
C VAL A 396 -13.64 -15.93 17.41
N ASN A 397 -14.17 -17.06 17.88
CA ASN A 397 -15.61 -17.23 18.18
C ASN A 397 -16.02 -16.62 19.53
N GLU A 398 -15.50 -15.44 19.84
CA GLU A 398 -15.82 -14.62 20.99
C GLU A 398 -15.59 -13.14 20.66
N LYS A 399 -16.22 -12.27 21.44
CA LYS A 399 -16.02 -10.82 21.34
C LYS A 399 -14.78 -10.42 22.13
N LEU A 400 -13.74 -10.01 21.41
CA LEU A 400 -12.48 -9.50 21.95
C LEU A 400 -12.40 -7.98 21.76
N ILE A 401 -11.41 -7.35 22.39
CA ILE A 401 -11.24 -5.90 22.33
C ILE A 401 -10.46 -5.53 21.06
N GLU A 402 -11.03 -4.66 20.24
CA GLU A 402 -10.36 -4.13 19.04
C GLU A 402 -9.04 -3.44 19.39
N GLY A 403 -8.02 -3.63 18.55
CA GLY A 403 -6.69 -3.04 18.76
C GLY A 403 -5.83 -3.74 19.81
N LYS A 404 -6.33 -4.77 20.51
CA LYS A 404 -5.52 -5.57 21.46
C LYS A 404 -4.88 -6.79 20.82
N LEU A 405 -3.80 -7.24 21.46
CA LEU A 405 -3.05 -8.45 21.10
C LEU A 405 -3.46 -9.62 22.01
N TYR A 406 -3.71 -10.78 21.42
CA TYR A 406 -4.05 -12.01 22.13
C TYR A 406 -3.18 -13.16 21.63
N LYS A 407 -2.78 -14.08 22.52
CA LYS A 407 -2.07 -15.32 22.14
C LYS A 407 -3.04 -16.48 22.20
N LEU A 408 -3.45 -17.00 21.05
CA LEU A 408 -4.49 -18.03 20.95
C LEU A 408 -4.01 -19.26 20.18
N LEU A 409 -4.56 -20.42 20.50
CA LEU A 409 -4.27 -21.70 19.82
C LEU A 409 -5.18 -21.84 18.60
N VAL A 410 -4.59 -22.05 17.42
CA VAL A 410 -5.34 -22.33 16.19
C VAL A 410 -5.89 -23.76 16.25
N LYS A 411 -7.22 -23.91 16.15
CA LYS A 411 -7.89 -25.22 16.23
C LYS A 411 -8.23 -25.79 14.86
N SER A 412 -8.63 -24.95 13.93
CA SER A 412 -9.05 -25.39 12.59
C SER A 412 -8.88 -24.26 11.57
N ILE A 413 -9.27 -24.54 10.33
CA ILE A 413 -9.34 -23.57 9.24
C ILE A 413 -10.74 -23.58 8.65
N ASP A 414 -11.23 -22.40 8.26
CA ASP A 414 -12.43 -22.25 7.44
C ASP A 414 -12.10 -21.28 6.31
N SER A 415 -12.16 -21.79 5.08
CA SER A 415 -11.84 -21.02 3.89
C SER A 415 -10.45 -20.39 4.00
N ASN A 416 -10.36 -19.05 4.02
CA ASN A 416 -9.11 -18.30 4.16
C ASN A 416 -8.86 -17.78 5.60
N PHE A 417 -9.56 -18.33 6.59
CA PHE A 417 -9.43 -17.95 8.00
C PHE A 417 -8.90 -19.11 8.84
N LEU A 418 -7.96 -18.78 9.73
CA LEU A 418 -7.68 -19.59 10.91
C LEU A 418 -8.84 -19.44 11.91
N ILE A 419 -9.21 -20.52 12.59
CA ILE A 419 -10.28 -20.51 13.59
C ILE A 419 -9.71 -20.86 14.97
N VAL A 420 -10.14 -20.10 15.97
CA VAL A 420 -9.81 -20.27 17.40
C VAL A 420 -11.08 -20.59 18.19
#